data_AF-A0A2H9L2S6-F1
#
_entry.id   AF-A0A2H9L2S6-F1
#
_cell.length_a   1.000
_cell.length_b   1.000
_cell.length_c   1.000
_cell.angle_alpha   90.00
_cell.angle_beta   90.00
_cell.angle_gamma   90.00
#
_symmetry.space_group_name_H-M   'P 1'
#
loop_
_entity.id
_entity.type
_entity.pdbx_description
1 polymer ?
#
loop_
_entity_poly.entity_id
_entity_poly.type
_entity_poly.pdbx_seq_one_letter_code
_entity_poly.pdbx_strand_id
1 'polypeptide(L)'
;MILDAVALEAKLTPEAALSIVQKSLAQKGWKKHEVADIKLVYTPFWTFSFDVVTGGQGPTPTGRTALNAFSGELNDLVPIILDRPIKRSKTAQEGAEVESTSVSQHEAKDTAAMKIAAHVGGITKDMIAVSALNKIYVPFYRVWVNVADDTYKIEVDAAMGAPMGLDDIPTRQKGWDEATSETIDRMKSPKGWAELGAKTAGVAVGATKPGGENTRYIILGLVILVLLWFVFGRGSAGDVSCKLDDSYLGSPSLFGMWGSRPIEPAYGINNTLYVRGSCDITNTGKESLPAVIVSAAIKSGGIYIARSTLVGRDIPATTGVPSVKKFELNWTNTGATDFSFEYEKL
;
A
#
# COMPACT_ATOMS: atom_id res chain seq x y z
N MET A 1 0.63 -16.16 -41.04
CA MET A 1 -0.50 -17.11 -41.03
C MET A 1 -1.76 -16.36 -41.46
N ILE A 2 -2.57 -16.92 -42.38
CA ILE A 2 -3.87 -16.32 -42.77
C ILE A 2 -4.93 -16.76 -41.75
N LEU A 3 -5.71 -15.80 -41.26
CA LEU A 3 -6.77 -15.99 -40.27
C LEU A 3 -8.14 -16.11 -40.97
N ASP A 4 -9.06 -16.84 -40.34
CA ASP A 4 -10.44 -17.01 -40.83
C ASP A 4 -11.33 -15.77 -40.61
N ALA A 5 -10.86 -14.81 -39.80
CA ALA A 5 -11.47 -13.50 -39.60
C ALA A 5 -10.44 -12.37 -39.67
N VAL A 6 -10.92 -11.13 -39.69
CA VAL A 6 -10.04 -9.96 -39.59
C VAL A 6 -9.40 -9.90 -38.21
N ALA A 7 -8.21 -9.34 -38.15
CA ALA A 7 -7.43 -9.12 -36.95
C ALA A 7 -7.01 -7.66 -36.84
N LEU A 8 -6.82 -7.19 -35.62
CA LEU A 8 -6.17 -5.90 -35.39
C LEU A 8 -4.66 -6.03 -35.63
N GLU A 9 -4.06 -4.97 -36.18
CA GLU A 9 -2.61 -4.88 -36.31
C GLU A 9 -1.96 -4.68 -34.93
N ALA A 10 -0.97 -5.52 -34.59
CA ALA A 10 -0.15 -5.35 -33.42
C ALA A 10 0.80 -4.16 -33.65
N LYS A 11 0.67 -3.10 -32.85
CA LYS A 11 1.49 -1.89 -32.95
C LYS A 11 2.64 -1.89 -31.95
N LEU A 12 2.48 -2.58 -30.84
CA LEU A 12 3.48 -2.65 -29.79
C LEU A 12 4.56 -3.69 -30.11
N THR A 13 5.78 -3.37 -29.71
CA THR A 13 6.87 -4.34 -29.66
C THR A 13 6.84 -5.10 -28.32
N PRO A 14 7.52 -6.26 -28.22
CA PRO A 14 7.63 -6.99 -26.95
C PRO A 14 8.22 -6.12 -25.83
N GLU A 15 9.21 -5.29 -26.13
CA GLU A 15 9.87 -4.42 -25.16
C GLU A 15 8.92 -3.33 -24.64
N ALA A 16 8.07 -2.79 -25.51
CA ALA A 16 7.06 -1.81 -25.12
C ALA A 16 6.01 -2.45 -24.19
N ALA A 17 5.57 -3.66 -24.51
CA ALA A 17 4.65 -4.42 -23.65
C ALA A 17 5.28 -4.72 -22.27
N LEU A 18 6.55 -5.15 -22.24
CA LEU A 18 7.29 -5.35 -20.99
C LEU A 18 7.40 -4.06 -20.17
N SER A 19 7.65 -2.92 -20.79
CA SER A 19 7.71 -1.62 -20.09
C SER A 19 6.36 -1.25 -19.47
N ILE A 20 5.24 -1.56 -20.14
CA ILE A 20 3.89 -1.36 -19.59
C ILE A 20 3.71 -2.25 -18.35
N VAL A 21 4.03 -3.54 -18.46
CA VAL A 21 3.95 -4.48 -17.34
C VAL A 21 4.80 -4.03 -16.15
N GLN A 22 6.05 -3.64 -16.38
CA GLN A 22 6.96 -3.13 -15.35
C GLN A 22 6.38 -1.91 -14.61
N LYS A 23 5.79 -0.96 -15.36
CA LYS A 23 5.16 0.23 -14.77
C LYS A 23 3.94 -0.15 -13.93
N SER A 24 3.09 -1.04 -14.43
CA SER A 24 1.90 -1.52 -13.71
C SER A 24 2.27 -2.29 -12.44
N LEU A 25 3.30 -3.15 -12.50
CA LEU A 25 3.83 -3.86 -11.32
C LEU A 25 4.43 -2.89 -10.29
N ALA A 26 5.19 -1.89 -10.75
CA ALA A 26 5.74 -0.86 -9.88
C ALA A 26 4.64 -0.05 -9.16
N GLN A 27 3.52 0.24 -9.84
CA GLN A 27 2.34 0.87 -9.23
C GLN A 27 1.71 -0.01 -8.14
N LYS A 28 1.77 -1.34 -8.29
CA LYS A 28 1.37 -2.32 -7.25
C LYS A 28 2.44 -2.56 -6.17
N GLY A 29 3.55 -1.82 -6.20
CA GLY A 29 4.64 -1.92 -5.23
C GLY A 29 5.72 -2.97 -5.56
N TRP A 30 5.60 -3.68 -6.69
CA TRP A 30 6.53 -4.73 -7.09
C TRP A 30 7.69 -4.16 -7.93
N LYS A 31 8.73 -3.69 -7.24
CA LYS A 31 9.95 -3.14 -7.88
C LYS A 31 10.91 -4.20 -8.40
N LYS A 32 10.88 -5.41 -7.83
CA LYS A 32 11.65 -6.57 -8.27
C LYS A 32 10.67 -7.63 -8.72
N HIS A 33 10.87 -8.15 -9.93
CA HIS A 33 10.12 -9.23 -10.53
C HIS A 33 10.99 -9.87 -11.60
N GLU A 34 10.71 -11.12 -11.92
CA GLU A 34 11.34 -11.84 -13.01
C GLU A 34 10.30 -12.07 -14.11
N VAL A 35 10.69 -11.83 -15.36
CA VAL A 35 9.83 -12.14 -16.52
C VAL A 35 10.21 -13.53 -16.99
N ALA A 36 9.28 -14.48 -16.87
CA ALA A 36 9.49 -15.86 -17.25
C ALA A 36 9.36 -16.07 -18.77
N ASP A 37 8.36 -15.45 -19.39
CA ASP A 37 8.07 -15.60 -20.82
C ASP A 37 7.27 -14.42 -21.37
N ILE A 38 7.40 -14.13 -22.66
CA ILE A 38 6.58 -13.17 -23.40
C ILE A 38 6.25 -13.72 -24.79
N LYS A 39 4.95 -13.79 -25.09
CA LYS A 39 4.45 -14.29 -26.38
C LYS A 39 3.39 -13.38 -26.96
N LEU A 40 3.45 -13.17 -28.27
CA LEU A 40 2.37 -12.50 -29.01
C LEU A 40 1.33 -13.53 -29.41
N VAL A 41 0.09 -13.33 -28.98
CA VAL A 41 -1.02 -14.25 -29.23
C VAL A 41 -2.20 -13.50 -29.83
N TYR A 42 -2.72 -13.99 -30.94
CA TYR A 42 -3.98 -13.51 -31.53
C TYR A 42 -5.14 -14.31 -30.96
N THR A 43 -5.95 -13.65 -30.14
CA THR A 43 -7.10 -14.25 -29.47
C THR A 43 -8.38 -13.92 -30.24
N PRO A 44 -9.21 -14.92 -30.62
CA PRO A 44 -10.47 -14.68 -31.30
C PRO A 44 -11.56 -14.18 -30.33
N PHE A 45 -12.31 -13.18 -30.73
CA PHE A 45 -13.47 -12.66 -30.02
C PHE A 45 -14.69 -12.58 -30.92
N TRP A 46 -15.85 -12.91 -30.37
CA TRP A 46 -17.15 -12.57 -30.91
C TRP A 46 -17.60 -11.23 -30.34
N THR A 47 -17.57 -10.17 -31.14
CA THR A 47 -18.06 -8.85 -30.73
C THR A 47 -19.52 -8.70 -31.12
N PHE A 48 -20.34 -8.14 -30.25
CA PHE A 48 -21.77 -7.98 -30.52
C PHE A 48 -22.36 -6.84 -29.70
N SER A 49 -23.53 -6.38 -30.15
CA SER A 49 -24.39 -5.49 -29.37
C SER A 49 -25.48 -6.32 -28.69
N PHE A 50 -26.00 -5.83 -27.57
CA PHE A 50 -27.09 -6.49 -26.87
C PHE A 50 -28.10 -5.48 -26.33
N ASP A 51 -29.36 -5.93 -26.23
CA ASP A 51 -30.46 -5.21 -25.62
C ASP A 51 -31.13 -6.10 -24.56
N VAL A 52 -31.47 -5.53 -23.40
CA VAL A 52 -32.19 -6.24 -22.33
C VAL A 52 -33.68 -5.94 -22.45
N VAL A 53 -34.46 -6.93 -22.88
CA VAL A 53 -35.90 -6.83 -23.14
C VAL A 53 -36.70 -6.90 -21.84
N THR A 54 -37.09 -5.74 -21.29
CA THR A 54 -37.84 -5.61 -20.04
C THR A 54 -39.35 -5.49 -20.24
N GLY A 55 -39.96 -6.31 -21.10
CA GLY A 55 -41.43 -6.47 -21.18
C GLY A 55 -42.29 -5.19 -21.26
N GLY A 56 -41.73 -4.03 -21.63
CA GLY A 56 -42.42 -2.74 -21.70
C GLY A 56 -42.40 -1.86 -20.44
N GLN A 57 -41.70 -2.23 -19.36
CA GLN A 57 -41.55 -1.37 -18.17
C GLN A 57 -40.11 -0.84 -18.05
N GLY A 58 -39.93 0.44 -18.41
CA GLY A 58 -38.68 1.19 -18.21
C GLY A 58 -37.72 1.23 -19.41
N PRO A 59 -36.61 1.98 -19.30
CA PRO A 59 -35.61 2.06 -20.36
C PRO A 59 -34.97 0.68 -20.56
N THR A 60 -34.86 0.23 -21.82
CA THR A 60 -34.15 -0.99 -22.24
C THR A 60 -32.65 -0.76 -22.12
N PRO A 61 -31.92 -1.37 -21.17
CA PRO A 61 -30.46 -1.31 -21.16
C PRO A 61 -29.90 -1.88 -22.46
N THR A 62 -29.00 -1.14 -23.10
CA THR A 62 -28.30 -1.59 -24.31
C THR A 62 -26.80 -1.43 -24.13
N GLY A 63 -26.02 -2.26 -24.83
CA GLY A 63 -24.57 -2.24 -24.70
C GLY A 63 -23.85 -2.96 -25.82
N ARG A 64 -22.52 -2.89 -25.79
CA ARG A 64 -21.63 -3.62 -26.69
C ARG A 64 -20.54 -4.27 -25.85
N THR A 65 -20.34 -5.57 -26.07
CA THR A 65 -19.32 -6.36 -25.38
C THR A 65 -18.68 -7.34 -26.37
N ALA A 66 -17.73 -8.14 -25.90
CA ALA A 66 -17.15 -9.21 -26.67
C ALA A 66 -17.09 -10.50 -25.84
N LEU A 67 -17.30 -11.63 -26.49
CA LEU A 67 -17.12 -12.96 -25.92
C LEU A 67 -15.79 -13.51 -26.45
N ASN A 68 -14.86 -13.85 -25.57
CA ASN A 68 -13.65 -14.56 -25.93
C ASN A 68 -14.05 -15.92 -26.53
N ALA A 69 -13.74 -16.14 -27.81
CA ALA A 69 -14.18 -17.32 -28.54
C ALA A 69 -13.37 -18.57 -28.19
N PHE A 70 -12.27 -18.43 -27.45
CA PHE A 70 -11.51 -19.55 -26.88
C PHE A 70 -12.05 -19.94 -25.50
N SER A 71 -12.23 -18.98 -24.58
CA SER A 71 -12.61 -19.27 -23.18
C SER A 71 -14.11 -19.19 -22.90
N GLY A 72 -14.90 -18.52 -23.74
CA GLY A 72 -16.31 -18.26 -23.49
C GLY A 72 -16.58 -17.19 -22.42
N GLU A 73 -15.58 -16.40 -22.01
CA GLU A 73 -15.75 -15.30 -21.06
C GLU A 73 -16.01 -13.96 -21.75
N LEU A 74 -16.79 -13.10 -21.09
CA LEU A 74 -17.04 -11.73 -21.58
C LEU A 74 -15.82 -10.83 -21.36
N ASN A 75 -15.62 -9.89 -22.26
CA ASN A 75 -14.56 -8.90 -22.21
C ASN A 75 -15.07 -7.54 -22.73
N ASP A 76 -15.18 -6.58 -21.81
CA ASP A 76 -15.69 -5.24 -22.10
C ASP A 76 -14.62 -4.28 -22.65
N LEU A 77 -13.34 -4.66 -22.62
CA LEU A 77 -12.24 -3.86 -23.15
C LEU A 77 -12.14 -3.96 -24.68
N VAL A 78 -12.45 -5.13 -25.25
CA VAL A 78 -12.36 -5.35 -26.70
C VAL A 78 -13.22 -4.35 -27.51
N PRO A 79 -14.50 -4.10 -27.19
CA PRO A 79 -15.27 -3.05 -27.87
C PRO A 79 -14.60 -1.68 -27.84
N ILE A 80 -14.01 -1.30 -26.70
CA ILE A 80 -13.34 0.00 -26.51
C ILE A 80 -12.10 0.10 -27.43
N ILE A 81 -11.37 -1.01 -27.59
CA ILE A 81 -10.24 -1.09 -28.53
C ILE A 81 -10.75 -0.89 -29.97
N LEU A 82 -11.87 -1.53 -30.33
CA LEU A 82 -12.42 -1.48 -31.69
C LEU A 82 -12.97 -0.13 -32.11
N ASP A 83 -13.29 0.74 -31.16
CA ASP A 83 -13.73 2.12 -31.42
C ASP A 83 -12.56 3.04 -31.79
N ARG A 84 -11.32 2.58 -31.62
CA ARG A 84 -10.13 3.31 -32.08
C ARG A 84 -9.84 3.02 -33.57
N PRO A 85 -9.25 3.99 -34.30
CA PRO A 85 -8.85 3.80 -35.69
C PRO A 85 -7.59 2.92 -35.78
N ILE A 86 -7.76 1.62 -35.60
CA ILE A 86 -6.71 0.60 -35.71
C ILE A 86 -6.85 -0.10 -37.06
N LYS A 87 -5.73 -0.25 -37.76
CA LYS A 87 -5.66 -0.98 -39.02
C LYS A 87 -6.00 -2.45 -38.80
N ARG A 88 -6.66 -3.04 -39.80
CA ARG A 88 -7.13 -4.43 -39.76
C ARG A 88 -6.50 -5.22 -40.89
N SER A 89 -6.13 -6.46 -40.62
CA SER A 89 -5.51 -7.39 -41.57
C SER A 89 -6.08 -8.79 -41.38
N LYS A 90 -6.04 -9.64 -42.40
CA LYS A 90 -6.33 -11.08 -42.25
C LYS A 90 -5.08 -11.92 -41.96
N THR A 91 -3.93 -11.27 -41.77
CA THR A 91 -2.66 -11.95 -41.56
C THR A 91 -2.15 -11.66 -40.16
N ALA A 92 -1.86 -12.70 -39.39
CA ALA A 92 -1.15 -12.57 -38.12
C ALA A 92 0.32 -12.20 -38.35
N GLN A 93 0.89 -11.43 -37.43
CA GLN A 93 2.33 -11.13 -37.41
C GLN A 93 3.16 -12.43 -37.36
N GLU A 94 4.34 -12.41 -37.97
CA GLU A 94 5.26 -13.55 -37.96
C GLU A 94 5.68 -13.91 -36.52
N GLY A 95 5.73 -15.22 -36.22
CA GLY A 95 6.04 -15.73 -34.89
C GLY A 95 4.91 -15.63 -33.86
N ALA A 96 3.77 -15.04 -34.22
CA ALA A 96 2.61 -14.97 -33.32
C ALA A 96 1.86 -16.31 -33.23
N GLU A 97 1.43 -16.67 -32.03
CA GLU A 97 0.50 -17.78 -31.81
C GLU A 97 -0.93 -17.32 -32.11
N VAL A 98 -1.80 -18.25 -32.50
CA VAL A 98 -3.20 -17.98 -32.79
C VAL A 98 -4.05 -18.96 -32.00
N GLU A 99 -4.94 -18.44 -31.15
CA GLU A 99 -5.85 -19.31 -30.42
C GLU A 99 -6.95 -19.86 -31.31
N SER A 100 -7.34 -21.11 -31.02
CA SER A 100 -8.46 -21.75 -31.66
C SER A 100 -9.78 -21.14 -31.22
N THR A 101 -10.78 -21.21 -32.09
CA THR A 101 -12.15 -20.85 -31.74
C THR A 101 -12.86 -22.06 -31.17
N SER A 102 -13.04 -22.07 -29.85
CA SER A 102 -13.74 -23.15 -29.12
C SER A 102 -15.26 -22.94 -29.13
N VAL A 103 -15.71 -21.68 -29.07
CA VAL A 103 -17.13 -21.31 -29.15
C VAL A 103 -17.47 -21.00 -30.60
N SER A 104 -18.28 -21.85 -31.22
CA SER A 104 -18.70 -21.65 -32.61
C SER A 104 -19.61 -20.42 -32.77
N GLN A 105 -19.77 -19.93 -34.00
CA GLN A 105 -20.69 -18.82 -34.28
C GLN A 105 -22.14 -19.15 -33.89
N HIS A 106 -22.54 -20.42 -34.02
CA HIS A 106 -23.89 -20.87 -33.69
C HIS A 106 -24.15 -20.81 -32.19
N GLU A 107 -23.17 -21.23 -31.38
CA GLU A 107 -23.25 -21.21 -29.91
C GLU A 107 -23.05 -19.82 -29.33
N ALA A 108 -22.26 -18.96 -30.00
CA ALA A 108 -21.86 -17.67 -29.48
C ALA A 108 -23.03 -16.77 -29.07
N LYS A 109 -24.15 -16.78 -29.79
CA LYS A 109 -25.34 -15.99 -29.42
C LYS A 109 -25.94 -16.45 -28.10
N ASP A 110 -26.12 -17.76 -27.95
CA ASP A 110 -26.72 -18.36 -26.76
C ASP A 110 -25.79 -18.22 -25.55
N THR A 111 -24.48 -18.45 -25.74
CA THR A 111 -23.47 -18.26 -24.70
C THR A 111 -23.40 -16.79 -24.27
N ALA A 112 -23.38 -15.85 -25.23
CA ALA A 112 -23.39 -14.42 -24.94
C ALA A 112 -24.63 -14.00 -24.14
N ALA A 113 -25.83 -14.39 -24.57
CA ALA A 113 -27.08 -14.07 -23.89
C ALA A 113 -27.08 -14.60 -22.44
N MET A 114 -26.63 -15.85 -22.25
CA MET A 114 -26.52 -16.47 -20.93
C MET A 114 -25.51 -15.74 -20.03
N LYS A 115 -24.33 -15.39 -20.55
CA LYS A 115 -23.29 -14.68 -19.79
C LYS A 115 -23.71 -13.26 -19.42
N ILE A 116 -24.39 -12.54 -20.32
CA ILE A 116 -24.94 -11.21 -20.01
C ILE A 116 -26.03 -11.31 -18.95
N ALA A 117 -26.96 -12.25 -19.08
CA ALA A 117 -28.01 -12.45 -18.09
C ALA A 117 -27.43 -12.73 -16.69
N ALA A 118 -26.38 -13.56 -16.62
CA ALA A 118 -25.65 -13.81 -15.38
C ALA A 118 -24.93 -12.57 -14.84
N HIS A 119 -24.33 -11.74 -15.70
CA HIS A 119 -23.63 -10.53 -15.30
C HIS A 119 -24.56 -9.43 -14.78
N VAL A 120 -25.72 -9.23 -15.42
CA VAL A 120 -26.72 -8.24 -15.01
C VAL A 120 -27.44 -8.69 -13.72
N GLY A 121 -27.71 -9.99 -13.60
CA GLY A 121 -28.45 -10.57 -12.48
C GLY A 121 -29.95 -10.33 -12.54
N GLY A 122 -30.74 -11.29 -12.05
CA GLY A 122 -32.20 -11.16 -11.94
C GLY A 122 -32.98 -11.23 -13.26
N ILE A 123 -32.33 -11.58 -14.38
CA ILE A 123 -32.95 -11.74 -15.70
C ILE A 123 -32.56 -13.09 -16.32
N THR A 124 -33.35 -13.58 -17.28
CA THR A 124 -33.07 -14.82 -18.01
C THR A 124 -32.43 -14.52 -19.37
N LYS A 125 -31.77 -15.53 -19.96
CA LYS A 125 -31.14 -15.39 -21.29
C LYS A 125 -32.14 -14.98 -22.39
N ASP A 126 -33.41 -15.38 -22.26
CA ASP A 126 -34.46 -15.08 -23.25
C ASP A 126 -34.85 -13.59 -23.23
N MET A 127 -34.48 -12.86 -22.17
CA MET A 127 -34.61 -11.41 -22.06
C MET A 127 -33.43 -10.66 -22.68
N ILE A 128 -32.43 -11.35 -23.26
CA ILE A 128 -31.27 -10.72 -23.89
C ILE A 128 -31.35 -10.92 -25.41
N ALA A 129 -31.48 -9.84 -26.15
CA ALA A 129 -31.38 -9.85 -27.60
C ALA A 129 -29.93 -9.55 -28.02
N VAL A 130 -29.25 -10.53 -28.62
CA VAL A 130 -27.88 -10.36 -29.15
C VAL A 130 -27.93 -10.05 -30.65
N SER A 131 -27.30 -8.95 -31.06
CA SER A 131 -27.26 -8.47 -32.44
C SER A 131 -25.83 -8.15 -32.92
N ALA A 132 -25.64 -8.00 -34.22
CA ALA A 132 -24.36 -7.61 -34.84
C ALA A 132 -23.14 -8.48 -34.45
N LEU A 133 -23.34 -9.79 -34.30
CA LEU A 133 -22.28 -10.73 -33.96
C LEU A 133 -21.23 -10.82 -35.07
N ASN A 134 -19.99 -10.46 -34.77
CA ASN A 134 -18.86 -10.50 -35.70
C ASN A 134 -17.60 -11.08 -35.03
N LYS A 135 -16.83 -11.89 -35.77
CA LYS A 135 -15.55 -12.42 -35.30
C LYS A 135 -14.42 -11.43 -35.59
N ILE A 136 -13.54 -11.24 -34.61
CA ILE A 136 -12.31 -10.49 -34.78
C ILE A 136 -11.19 -11.09 -33.94
N TYR A 137 -9.97 -11.08 -34.44
CA TYR A 137 -8.79 -11.40 -33.65
C TYR A 137 -8.18 -10.13 -33.06
N VAL A 138 -7.88 -10.18 -31.77
CA VAL A 138 -7.21 -9.09 -31.05
C VAL A 138 -5.84 -9.60 -30.60
N PRO A 139 -4.73 -8.92 -30.95
CA PRO A 139 -3.40 -9.34 -30.56
C PRO A 139 -3.10 -8.92 -29.12
N PHE A 140 -2.60 -9.85 -28.31
CA PHE A 140 -2.14 -9.60 -26.95
C PHE A 140 -0.71 -10.10 -26.77
N TYR A 141 0.12 -9.32 -26.08
CA TYR A 141 1.31 -9.86 -25.44
C TYR A 141 0.92 -10.51 -24.12
N ARG A 142 1.10 -11.83 -24.04
CA ARG A 142 0.99 -12.57 -22.78
C ARG A 142 2.36 -12.58 -22.13
N VAL A 143 2.43 -11.99 -20.94
CA VAL A 143 3.67 -11.88 -20.15
C VAL A 143 3.47 -12.66 -18.86
N TRP A 144 4.32 -13.65 -18.64
CA TRP A 144 4.36 -14.38 -17.37
C TRP A 144 5.40 -13.76 -16.46
N VAL A 145 4.97 -13.33 -15.28
CA VAL A 145 5.83 -12.67 -14.30
C VAL A 145 5.83 -13.42 -12.98
N ASN A 146 7.01 -13.62 -12.41
CA ASN A 146 7.17 -14.20 -11.08
C ASN A 146 7.19 -13.08 -10.04
N VAL A 147 6.20 -13.11 -9.15
CA VAL A 147 5.97 -12.11 -8.10
C VAL A 147 5.46 -12.83 -6.86
N ALA A 148 5.97 -12.52 -5.67
CA ALA A 148 5.54 -13.15 -4.41
C ALA A 148 5.60 -14.70 -4.41
N ASP A 149 6.62 -15.27 -5.06
CA ASP A 149 6.81 -16.71 -5.24
C ASP A 149 5.72 -17.43 -6.10
N ASP A 150 4.83 -16.67 -6.73
CA ASP A 150 3.84 -17.15 -7.69
C ASP A 150 4.10 -16.62 -9.11
N THR A 151 3.59 -17.32 -10.12
CA THR A 151 3.64 -16.88 -11.53
C THR A 151 2.27 -16.36 -11.98
N TYR A 152 2.22 -15.10 -12.41
CA TYR A 152 1.01 -14.45 -12.90
C TYR A 152 1.09 -14.21 -14.41
N LYS A 153 -0.04 -14.39 -15.10
CA LYS A 153 -0.19 -14.06 -16.52
C LYS A 153 -0.82 -12.67 -16.65
N ILE A 154 -0.08 -11.74 -17.22
CA ILE A 154 -0.57 -10.40 -17.58
C ILE A 154 -0.75 -10.36 -19.10
N GLU A 155 -1.90 -9.88 -19.57
CA GLU A 155 -2.17 -9.73 -20.99
C GLU A 155 -2.16 -8.25 -21.37
N VAL A 156 -1.30 -7.84 -22.29
CA VAL A 156 -1.24 -6.46 -22.78
C VAL A 156 -1.77 -6.43 -24.20
N ASP A 157 -2.86 -5.70 -24.45
CA ASP A 157 -3.34 -5.48 -25.82
C ASP A 157 -2.23 -4.86 -26.68
N ALA A 158 -1.82 -5.56 -27.73
CA ALA A 158 -0.73 -5.12 -28.59
C ALA A 158 -1.13 -3.98 -29.54
N ALA A 159 -2.42 -3.62 -29.61
CA ALA A 159 -2.88 -2.51 -30.44
C ALA A 159 -2.80 -1.15 -29.73
N MET A 160 -3.08 -1.09 -28.43
CA MET A 160 -3.16 0.14 -27.62
C MET A 160 -2.30 0.12 -26.36
N GLY A 161 -1.87 -1.05 -25.87
CA GLY A 161 -1.09 -1.17 -24.64
C GLY A 161 -1.89 -1.17 -23.35
N ALA A 162 -3.16 -1.56 -23.40
CA ALA A 162 -3.96 -1.72 -22.20
C ALA A 162 -3.64 -3.07 -21.52
N PRO A 163 -3.12 -3.08 -20.27
CA PRO A 163 -2.87 -4.30 -19.52
C PRO A 163 -4.16 -4.85 -18.88
N MET A 164 -4.28 -6.18 -18.83
CA MET A 164 -5.34 -6.95 -18.21
C MET A 164 -4.74 -8.03 -17.29
N GLY A 165 -5.53 -8.54 -16.33
CA GLY A 165 -5.07 -9.54 -15.35
C GLY A 165 -4.21 -8.96 -14.23
N LEU A 166 -4.12 -7.64 -14.13
CA LEU A 166 -3.39 -6.99 -13.04
C LEU A 166 -4.08 -7.21 -11.69
N ASP A 167 -5.41 -7.34 -11.67
CA ASP A 167 -6.19 -7.46 -10.43
C ASP A 167 -5.89 -8.73 -9.63
N ASP A 168 -5.50 -9.80 -10.32
CA ASP A 168 -5.11 -11.08 -9.71
C ASP A 168 -3.77 -10.99 -8.95
N ILE A 169 -2.95 -9.97 -9.25
CA ILE A 169 -1.66 -9.76 -8.59
C ILE A 169 -1.88 -9.01 -7.28
N PRO A 170 -1.50 -9.58 -6.12
CA PRO A 170 -1.67 -8.92 -4.84
C PRO A 170 -0.86 -7.62 -4.80
N THR A 171 -1.40 -6.58 -4.17
CA THR A 171 -0.62 -5.36 -3.92
C THR A 171 0.42 -5.65 -2.83
N ARG A 172 1.69 -5.32 -3.08
CA ARG A 172 2.72 -5.47 -2.05
C ARG A 172 2.43 -4.50 -0.90
N GLN A 173 2.27 -5.03 0.31
CA GLN A 173 2.26 -4.19 1.50
C GLN A 173 3.64 -3.54 1.63
N LYS A 174 3.68 -2.20 1.60
CA LYS A 174 4.93 -1.46 1.80
C LYS A 174 5.46 -1.82 3.19
N GLY A 175 6.70 -2.29 3.26
CA GLY A 175 7.38 -2.44 4.53
C GLY A 175 7.50 -1.08 5.23
N TRP A 176 7.57 -1.08 6.57
CA TRP A 176 7.72 0.15 7.36
C TRP A 176 8.88 1.01 6.84
N ASP A 177 10.02 0.39 6.53
CA ASP A 177 11.20 1.10 6.02
C ASP A 177 10.97 1.79 4.67
N GLU A 178 10.21 1.16 3.76
CA GLU A 178 9.91 1.75 2.44
C GLU A 178 8.87 2.88 2.54
N ALA A 179 7.89 2.75 3.45
CA ALA A 179 6.90 3.79 3.70
C ALA A 179 7.56 5.03 4.34
N THR A 180 8.48 4.81 5.29
CA THR A 180 9.22 5.89 5.96
C THR A 180 10.24 6.52 5.02
N SER A 181 10.95 5.74 4.17
CA SER A 181 11.91 6.31 3.21
C SER A 181 11.23 7.17 2.14
N GLU A 182 10.10 6.74 1.59
CA GLU A 182 9.38 7.51 0.55
C GLU A 182 8.79 8.81 1.14
N THR A 183 8.31 8.76 2.38
CA THR A 183 7.81 9.94 3.10
C THR A 183 8.96 10.89 3.44
N ILE A 184 10.08 10.37 3.94
CA ILE A 184 11.29 11.15 4.22
C ILE A 184 11.83 11.79 2.94
N ASP A 185 11.91 11.06 1.83
CA ASP A 185 12.43 11.58 0.57
C ASP A 185 11.52 12.64 -0.06
N ARG A 186 10.19 12.51 0.11
CA ARG A 186 9.25 13.58 -0.23
C ARG A 186 9.45 14.81 0.66
N MET A 187 9.67 14.63 1.96
CA MET A 187 9.95 15.71 2.91
C MET A 187 11.32 16.39 2.70
N LYS A 188 12.27 15.73 2.03
CA LYS A 188 13.57 16.35 1.70
C LYS A 188 13.49 17.35 0.55
N SER A 189 12.41 17.36 -0.24
CA SER A 189 12.30 18.23 -1.41
C SER A 189 11.28 19.37 -1.18
N PRO A 190 11.62 20.64 -1.50
CA PRO A 190 10.66 21.74 -1.44
C PRO A 190 9.41 21.51 -2.29
N LYS A 191 9.55 20.76 -3.39
CA LYS A 191 8.42 20.33 -4.24
C LYS A 191 7.49 19.34 -3.53
N GLY A 192 8.03 18.42 -2.73
CA GLY A 192 7.22 17.48 -1.94
C GLY A 192 6.41 18.17 -0.84
N TRP A 193 6.95 19.23 -0.23
CA TRP A 193 6.18 20.11 0.67
C TRP A 193 5.07 20.86 -0.07
N ALA A 194 5.34 21.37 -1.27
CA ALA A 194 4.35 22.04 -2.09
C ALA A 194 3.23 21.08 -2.56
N GLU A 195 3.54 19.84 -2.91
CA GLU A 195 2.53 18.82 -3.26
C GLU A 195 1.68 18.40 -2.06
N LEU A 196 2.30 18.23 -0.88
CA LEU A 196 1.58 17.94 0.36
C LEU A 196 0.66 19.11 0.72
N GLY A 197 1.18 20.34 0.68
CA GLY A 197 0.41 21.57 0.90
C GLY A 197 -0.70 21.79 -0.14
N ALA A 198 -0.46 21.50 -1.42
CA ALA A 198 -1.44 21.64 -2.49
C ALA A 198 -2.55 20.57 -2.40
N LYS A 199 -2.23 19.34 -2.00
CA LYS A 199 -3.24 18.31 -1.72
C LYS A 199 -4.11 18.69 -0.52
N THR A 200 -3.54 19.37 0.48
CA THR A 200 -4.32 19.86 1.63
C THR A 200 -5.13 21.12 1.29
N ALA A 201 -4.58 22.04 0.50
CA ALA A 201 -5.24 23.29 0.09
C ALA A 201 -6.34 23.06 -0.97
N GLY A 202 -6.14 22.15 -1.92
CA GLY A 202 -7.13 21.81 -2.95
C GLY A 202 -8.42 21.19 -2.38
N VAL A 203 -8.33 20.52 -1.23
CA VAL A 203 -9.49 19.95 -0.51
C VAL A 203 -10.25 21.04 0.27
N ALA A 204 -9.57 22.10 0.72
CA ALA A 204 -10.19 23.21 1.43
C ALA A 204 -11.00 24.15 0.51
N VAL A 205 -10.65 24.24 -0.77
CA VAL A 205 -11.33 25.15 -1.74
C VAL A 205 -12.56 24.50 -2.40
N GLY A 206 -12.70 23.18 -2.35
CA GLY A 206 -13.81 22.42 -2.97
C GLY A 206 -15.00 22.10 -2.06
N ALA A 207 -15.12 22.73 -0.88
CA ALA A 207 -16.10 22.35 0.14
C ALA A 207 -17.47 23.03 -0.04
N THR A 208 -18.26 22.60 -1.03
CA THR A 208 -19.72 22.83 -1.05
C THR A 208 -20.49 21.60 -1.52
N LYS A 209 -20.55 20.57 -0.66
CA LYS A 209 -21.73 19.72 -0.38
C LYS A 209 -21.34 18.49 0.48
N PRO A 210 -22.02 18.24 1.61
CA PRO A 210 -21.77 17.06 2.44
C PRO A 210 -22.54 15.86 1.87
N GLY A 211 -21.85 14.74 1.63
CA GLY A 211 -22.51 13.49 1.23
C GLY A 211 -21.71 12.47 0.42
N GLY A 212 -20.41 12.67 0.17
CA GLY A 212 -19.58 11.74 -0.58
C GLY A 212 -18.16 11.66 -0.03
N GLU A 213 -17.32 10.83 -0.64
CA GLU A 213 -15.88 10.52 -0.40
C GLU A 213 -15.02 11.61 0.29
N ASN A 214 -15.37 12.88 0.14
CA ASN A 214 -14.86 14.05 0.85
C ASN A 214 -14.87 13.96 2.38
N THR A 215 -15.76 13.18 3.01
CA THR A 215 -15.72 13.01 4.48
C THR A 215 -14.42 12.35 4.94
N ARG A 216 -13.84 11.45 4.13
CA ARG A 216 -12.55 10.80 4.44
C ARG A 216 -11.40 11.79 4.44
N TYR A 217 -11.40 12.76 3.52
CA TYR A 217 -10.34 13.78 3.43
C TYR A 217 -10.47 14.88 4.49
N ILE A 218 -11.70 15.22 4.92
CA ILE A 218 -11.92 16.12 6.06
C ILE A 218 -11.45 15.46 7.36
N ILE A 219 -11.76 14.17 7.55
CA ILE A 219 -11.26 13.40 8.70
C ILE A 219 -9.73 13.32 8.66
N LEU A 220 -9.13 13.06 7.48
CA LEU A 220 -7.68 13.02 7.33
C LEU A 220 -7.03 14.39 7.62
N GLY A 221 -7.63 15.49 7.14
CA GLY A 221 -7.18 16.86 7.40
C GLY A 221 -7.27 17.21 8.89
N LEU A 222 -8.34 16.81 9.58
CA LEU A 222 -8.48 16.93 11.03
C LEU A 222 -7.44 16.09 11.77
N VAL A 223 -7.19 14.85 11.33
CA VAL A 223 -6.15 13.98 11.91
C VAL A 223 -4.77 14.62 11.73
N ILE A 224 -4.46 15.18 10.55
CA ILE A 224 -3.19 15.88 10.32
C ILE A 224 -3.09 17.15 11.18
N LEU A 225 -4.15 17.91 11.35
CA LEU A 225 -4.18 19.09 12.24
C LEU A 225 -3.99 18.69 13.71
N VAL A 226 -4.61 17.60 14.15
CA VAL A 226 -4.42 17.04 15.49
C VAL A 226 -2.98 16.55 15.65
N LEU A 227 -2.40 15.87 14.65
CA LEU A 227 -1.00 15.44 14.67
C LEU A 227 -0.04 16.64 14.67
N LEU A 228 -0.30 17.68 13.89
CA LEU A 228 0.46 18.94 13.92
C LEU A 228 0.35 19.62 15.29
N TRP A 229 -0.81 19.56 15.94
CA TRP A 229 -0.97 20.07 17.31
C TRP A 229 -0.24 19.19 18.34
N PHE A 230 -0.18 17.87 18.17
CA PHE A 230 0.61 16.98 19.03
C PHE A 230 2.13 17.16 18.82
N VAL A 231 2.57 17.43 17.59
CA VAL A 231 4.00 17.58 17.23
C VAL A 231 4.53 18.99 17.50
N PHE A 232 3.72 20.03 17.23
CA PHE A 232 4.14 21.43 17.33
C PHE A 232 3.34 22.25 18.36
N GLY A 233 2.09 21.89 18.65
CA GLY A 233 1.21 22.58 19.61
C GLY A 233 1.48 22.18 21.06
N ARG A 234 2.00 20.97 21.30
CA ARG A 234 2.75 20.67 22.51
C ARG A 234 4.16 21.24 22.36
N GLY A 235 4.31 22.54 22.62
CA GLY A 235 5.60 23.04 23.07
C GLY A 235 6.11 22.06 24.14
N SER A 236 7.34 21.56 23.96
CA SER A 236 7.94 20.50 24.79
C SER A 236 7.85 20.88 26.26
N ALA A 237 6.73 20.52 26.87
CA ALA A 237 6.41 20.97 28.20
C ALA A 237 7.13 20.03 29.14
N GLY A 238 8.30 20.48 29.57
CA GLY A 238 9.15 19.88 30.56
C GLY A 238 10.31 19.06 30.01
N ASP A 239 11.52 19.48 30.38
CA ASP A 239 12.74 18.71 30.19
C ASP A 239 12.80 17.64 31.28
N VAL A 240 13.11 16.41 30.87
CA VAL A 240 13.20 15.23 31.75
C VAL A 240 14.61 14.69 31.64
N SER A 241 15.31 14.64 32.77
CA SER A 241 16.64 14.05 32.86
C SER A 241 16.63 12.98 33.93
N CYS A 242 16.91 11.73 33.56
CA CYS A 242 17.02 10.63 34.50
C CYS A 242 18.47 10.17 34.62
N LYS A 243 18.87 9.84 35.85
CA LYS A 243 20.18 9.26 36.15
C LYS A 243 20.05 8.15 37.18
N LEU A 244 20.95 7.16 37.09
CA LEU A 244 21.13 6.18 38.15
C LEU A 244 21.91 6.80 39.31
N ASP A 245 21.73 6.25 40.52
CA ASP A 245 22.57 6.62 41.66
C ASP A 245 24.02 6.18 41.39
N ASP A 246 25.00 6.98 41.83
CA ASP A 246 26.42 6.73 41.56
C ASP A 246 26.90 5.36 42.07
N SER A 247 26.22 4.78 43.05
CA SER A 247 26.52 3.44 43.57
C SER A 247 26.30 2.30 42.58
N TYR A 248 25.58 2.53 41.48
CA TYR A 248 25.33 1.53 40.43
C TYR A 248 26.14 1.80 39.16
N LEU A 249 27.06 2.76 39.19
CA LEU A 249 27.94 3.08 38.07
C LEU A 249 29.34 2.54 38.36
N GLY A 250 29.80 1.63 37.51
CA GLY A 250 31.14 1.05 37.61
C GLY A 250 32.24 2.06 37.32
N SER A 251 33.47 1.70 37.72
CA SER A 251 34.65 2.53 37.45
C SER A 251 34.83 2.73 35.93
N PRO A 252 35.20 3.94 35.46
CA PRO A 252 35.48 4.17 34.05
C PRO A 252 36.57 3.20 33.58
N SER A 253 36.34 2.49 32.47
CA SER A 253 37.39 1.66 31.92
C SER A 253 38.58 2.55 31.51
N LEU A 254 39.80 2.13 31.85
CA LEU A 254 41.04 2.94 31.72
C LEU A 254 41.33 3.46 30.30
N PHE A 255 40.60 2.96 29.29
CA PHE A 255 40.70 3.35 27.88
C PHE A 255 39.52 4.19 27.36
N GLY A 256 38.53 4.48 28.19
CA GLY A 256 37.28 5.13 27.80
C GLY A 256 37.17 6.59 28.27
N MET A 257 37.99 7.51 27.75
CA MET A 257 37.78 8.95 27.98
C MET A 257 36.45 9.48 27.39
N TRP A 258 35.71 8.64 26.65
CA TRP A 258 34.43 8.97 26.00
C TRP A 258 33.40 7.82 26.07
N GLY A 259 33.62 6.79 26.90
CA GLY A 259 32.76 5.61 26.99
C GLY A 259 31.72 5.71 28.12
N SER A 260 30.51 5.17 27.89
CA SER A 260 29.49 4.99 28.92
C SER A 260 30.04 4.18 30.10
N ARG A 261 29.82 4.65 31.33
CA ARG A 261 30.17 3.87 32.53
C ARG A 261 29.33 2.58 32.54
N PRO A 262 29.94 1.40 32.75
CA PRO A 262 29.19 0.16 32.88
C PRO A 262 28.27 0.25 34.10
N ILE A 263 27.10 -0.39 34.03
CA ILE A 263 26.16 -0.41 35.15
C ILE A 263 26.43 -1.65 35.99
N GLU A 264 26.63 -1.46 37.29
CA GLU A 264 26.88 -2.51 38.27
C GLU A 264 25.66 -2.65 39.19
N PRO A 265 24.70 -3.54 38.86
CA PRO A 265 23.51 -3.73 39.69
C PRO A 265 23.85 -4.35 41.04
N ALA A 266 23.09 -3.97 42.08
CA ALA A 266 23.21 -4.58 43.40
C ALA A 266 22.43 -5.90 43.46
N TYR A 267 22.92 -6.85 44.26
CA TYR A 267 22.24 -8.11 44.52
C TYR A 267 21.21 -7.96 45.65
N GLY A 268 19.96 -8.27 45.32
CA GLY A 268 18.85 -8.42 46.26
C GLY A 268 18.63 -9.87 46.68
N ILE A 269 17.54 -10.09 47.43
CA ILE A 269 17.13 -11.42 47.90
C ILE A 269 16.62 -12.24 46.70
N ASN A 270 16.80 -13.57 46.72
CA ASN A 270 16.34 -14.49 45.67
C ASN A 270 16.96 -14.26 44.27
N ASN A 271 18.27 -13.97 44.21
CA ASN A 271 18.99 -13.77 42.95
C ASN A 271 18.36 -12.66 42.08
N THR A 272 17.81 -11.63 42.73
CA THR A 272 17.29 -10.44 42.06
C THR A 272 18.43 -9.42 41.96
N LEU A 273 18.53 -8.78 40.81
CA LEU A 273 19.38 -7.62 40.59
C LEU A 273 18.50 -6.37 40.68
N TYR A 274 19.02 -5.29 41.25
CA TYR A 274 18.31 -4.02 41.26
C TYR A 274 19.25 -2.82 41.08
N VAL A 275 18.69 -1.75 40.50
CA VAL A 275 19.29 -0.42 40.44
C VAL A 275 18.29 0.62 40.87
N ARG A 276 18.79 1.75 41.38
CA ARG A 276 17.99 2.92 41.75
C ARG A 276 18.51 4.16 41.05
N GLY A 277 17.61 5.13 40.91
CA GLY A 277 17.94 6.41 40.36
C GLY A 277 16.84 7.43 40.58
N SER A 278 16.98 8.57 39.93
CA SER A 278 16.01 9.65 39.97
C SER A 278 15.85 10.31 38.61
N CYS A 279 14.63 10.76 38.34
CA CYS A 279 14.30 11.62 37.22
C CYS A 279 13.97 13.02 37.72
N ASP A 280 14.68 14.01 37.18
CA ASP A 280 14.43 15.43 37.35
C ASP A 280 13.45 15.88 36.27
N ILE A 281 12.24 16.24 36.69
CA ILE A 281 11.18 16.72 35.80
C ILE A 281 11.06 18.22 35.97
N THR A 282 11.54 18.99 35.00
CA THR A 282 11.34 20.44 34.96
C THR A 282 10.14 20.77 34.09
N ASN A 283 9.54 21.95 34.28
CA ASN A 283 8.52 22.48 33.37
C ASN A 283 8.93 23.89 32.95
N THR A 284 9.35 24.02 31.69
CA THR A 284 9.73 25.30 31.08
C THR A 284 8.53 26.05 30.48
N GLY A 285 7.35 25.44 30.51
CA GLY A 285 6.10 26.03 30.05
C GLY A 285 5.50 27.01 31.05
N LYS A 286 4.63 27.90 30.55
CA LYS A 286 3.89 28.91 31.33
C LYS A 286 2.70 28.34 32.10
N GLU A 287 2.28 27.12 31.77
CA GLU A 287 1.14 26.43 32.39
C GLU A 287 1.65 25.20 33.15
N SER A 288 0.96 24.85 34.24
CA SER A 288 1.26 23.63 34.98
C SER A 288 0.92 22.40 34.13
N LEU A 289 1.73 21.35 34.27
CA LEU A 289 1.47 20.09 33.59
C LEU A 289 0.71 19.15 34.53
N PRO A 290 -0.46 18.65 34.12
CA PRO A 290 -1.26 17.77 34.97
C PRO A 290 -0.53 16.45 35.25
N ALA A 291 0.21 15.94 34.26
CA ALA A 291 1.09 14.81 34.44
C ALA A 291 2.24 14.79 33.43
N VAL A 292 3.37 14.19 33.83
CA VAL A 292 4.48 13.79 32.99
C VAL A 292 4.78 12.33 33.27
N ILE A 293 4.78 11.50 32.23
CA ILE A 293 5.05 10.07 32.33
C ILE A 293 6.45 9.80 31.78
N VAL A 294 7.25 9.08 32.55
CA VAL A 294 8.63 8.74 32.18
C VAL A 294 8.82 7.24 32.34
N SER A 295 9.35 6.58 31.31
CA SER A 295 9.77 5.19 31.38
C SER A 295 11.29 5.14 31.56
N ALA A 296 11.75 4.50 32.63
CA ALA A 296 13.16 4.23 32.88
C ALA A 296 13.42 2.73 32.71
N ALA A 297 14.49 2.35 32.03
CA ALA A 297 14.74 0.96 31.69
C ALA A 297 16.23 0.57 31.68
N ILE A 298 16.49 -0.71 31.91
CA ILE A 298 17.80 -1.34 31.75
C ILE A 298 17.74 -2.28 30.53
N LYS A 299 18.76 -2.18 29.67
CA LYS A 299 18.97 -3.06 28.52
C LYS A 299 20.23 -3.91 28.68
N SER A 300 20.26 -5.09 28.05
CA SER A 300 21.48 -5.87 27.80
C SER A 300 21.41 -6.41 26.38
N GLY A 301 22.47 -6.22 25.59
CA GLY A 301 22.48 -6.64 24.19
C GLY A 301 21.34 -6.06 23.35
N GLY A 302 20.85 -4.87 23.70
CA GLY A 302 19.72 -4.20 23.03
C GLY A 302 18.33 -4.63 23.48
N ILE A 303 18.19 -5.63 24.37
CA ILE A 303 16.91 -6.13 24.88
C ILE A 303 16.61 -5.51 26.24
N TYR A 304 15.37 -5.05 26.46
CA TYR A 304 14.91 -4.53 27.76
C TYR A 304 14.80 -5.66 28.79
N ILE A 305 15.50 -5.53 29.92
CA ILE A 305 15.50 -6.50 31.01
C ILE A 305 14.58 -6.05 32.15
N ALA A 306 14.59 -4.76 32.45
CA ALA A 306 13.78 -4.15 33.50
C ALA A 306 13.23 -2.81 33.03
N ARG A 307 12.00 -2.48 33.40
CA ARG A 307 11.36 -1.21 33.07
C ARG A 307 10.47 -0.76 34.22
N SER A 308 10.49 0.54 34.52
CA SER A 308 9.62 1.19 35.49
C SER A 308 9.01 2.43 34.88
N THR A 309 7.75 2.69 35.22
CA THR A 309 7.00 3.86 34.75
C THR A 309 6.77 4.79 35.92
N LEU A 310 7.24 6.03 35.76
CA LEU A 310 7.16 7.09 36.73
C LEU A 310 6.12 8.09 36.27
N VAL A 311 5.29 8.55 37.21
CA VAL A 311 4.29 9.57 36.94
C VAL A 311 4.56 10.77 37.85
N GLY A 312 5.04 11.86 37.25
CA GLY A 312 4.99 13.18 37.86
C GLY A 312 3.57 13.73 37.69
N ARG A 313 2.95 14.21 38.76
CA ARG A 313 1.64 14.90 38.72
C ARG A 313 1.81 16.34 39.17
N ASP A 314 0.95 17.21 38.66
CA ASP A 314 0.85 18.62 39.06
C ASP A 314 2.21 19.34 39.01
N ILE A 315 2.93 19.21 37.88
CA ILE A 315 4.24 19.83 37.71
C ILE A 315 4.04 21.34 37.50
N PRO A 316 4.41 22.19 38.46
CA PRO A 316 4.11 23.62 38.41
C PRO A 316 4.82 24.29 37.23
N ALA A 317 4.21 25.33 36.66
CA ALA A 317 4.82 26.16 35.61
C ALA A 317 6.08 26.86 36.13
N THR A 318 7.12 26.96 35.30
CA THR A 318 8.25 27.89 35.45
C THR A 318 8.80 28.04 36.88
N THR A 319 9.10 26.94 37.57
CA THR A 319 9.73 27.03 38.89
C THR A 319 11.25 26.97 38.86
N GLY A 320 11.88 26.57 37.74
CA GLY A 320 13.33 26.35 37.66
C GLY A 320 13.86 25.25 38.59
N VAL A 321 13.04 24.77 39.53
CA VAL A 321 13.32 23.71 40.49
C VAL A 321 12.71 22.41 39.94
N PRO A 322 13.53 21.39 39.62
CA PRO A 322 13.01 20.12 39.12
C PRO A 322 12.19 19.38 40.18
N SER A 323 11.07 18.78 39.77
CA SER A 323 10.37 17.78 40.57
C SER A 323 11.13 16.46 40.45
N VAL A 324 11.76 16.04 41.56
CA VAL A 324 12.57 14.81 41.59
C VAL A 324 11.67 13.61 41.87
N LYS A 325 11.70 12.60 40.99
CA LYS A 325 11.01 11.32 41.16
C LYS A 325 12.02 10.18 41.21
N LYS A 326 12.07 9.49 42.35
CA LYS A 326 12.92 8.32 42.54
C LYS A 326 12.30 7.09 41.90
N PHE A 327 13.14 6.21 41.38
CA PHE A 327 12.74 4.92 40.82
C PHE A 327 13.65 3.78 41.28
N GLU A 328 13.09 2.58 41.27
CA GLU A 328 13.81 1.33 41.46
C GLU A 328 13.43 0.39 40.31
N LEU A 329 14.44 -0.26 39.74
CA LEU A 329 14.31 -1.28 38.71
C LEU A 329 14.87 -2.56 39.30
N ASN A 330 14.06 -3.63 39.33
CA ASN A 330 14.48 -4.95 39.78
C ASN A 330 14.17 -6.02 38.73
N TRP A 331 15.02 -7.03 38.64
CA TRP A 331 14.86 -8.15 37.72
C TRP A 331 15.55 -9.40 38.23
N THR A 332 15.12 -10.57 37.77
CA THR A 332 15.81 -11.83 38.07
C THR A 332 17.14 -11.86 37.32
N ASN A 333 18.23 -12.23 38.00
CA ASN A 333 19.53 -12.36 37.37
C ASN A 333 19.48 -13.36 36.20
N THR A 334 19.69 -12.85 34.99
CA THR A 334 19.67 -13.61 33.73
C THR A 334 21.07 -14.10 33.32
N GLY A 335 22.11 -13.79 34.09
CA GLY A 335 23.51 -14.03 33.71
C GLY A 335 24.08 -13.00 32.74
N ALA A 336 23.32 -11.95 32.39
CA ALA A 336 23.82 -10.82 31.61
C ALA A 336 24.87 -10.02 32.41
N THR A 337 25.90 -9.54 31.72
CA THR A 337 27.02 -8.80 32.34
C THR A 337 27.22 -7.40 31.76
N ASP A 338 26.50 -7.04 30.69
CA ASP A 338 26.61 -5.75 30.02
C ASP A 338 25.26 -5.05 30.03
N PHE A 339 25.14 -4.01 30.86
CA PHE A 339 23.89 -3.31 31.10
C PHE A 339 24.01 -1.85 30.66
N SER A 340 22.97 -1.34 29.98
CA SER A 340 22.83 0.08 29.65
C SER A 340 21.52 0.66 30.17
N PHE A 341 21.54 1.94 30.53
CA PHE A 341 20.39 2.67 31.07
C PHE A 341 19.81 3.57 30.01
N GLU A 342 18.49 3.54 29.88
CA GLU A 342 17.75 4.37 28.95
C GLU A 342 16.50 4.91 29.63
N TYR A 343 16.09 6.12 29.25
CA TYR A 343 14.81 6.66 29.66
C TYR A 343 14.10 7.32 28.49
N GLU A 344 12.78 7.29 28.52
CA GLU A 344 11.90 7.85 27.50
C GLU A 344 10.77 8.62 28.18
N LYS A 345 10.47 9.81 27.69
CA LYS A 345 9.29 10.57 28.10
C LYS A 345 8.11 10.11 27.23
N LEU A 346 7.06 9.60 27.87
CA LEU A 346 5.87 9.02 27.21
C LEU A 346 4.76 10.06 26.93
#